data_AF-A0A1G6DWV0-F1
#
_entry.id   AF-A0A1G6DWV0-F1
#
_cell.length_a   1.000
_cell.length_b   1.000
_cell.length_c   1.000
_cell.angle_alpha   90.00
_cell.angle_beta   90.00
_cell.angle_gamma   90.00
#
_symmetry.space_group_name_H-M   'P 1'
#
loop_
_entity.id
_entity.type
_entity.pdbx_description
1 polymer ?
#
loop_
_entity_poly.entity_id
_entity_poly.type
_entity_poly.pdbx_seq_one_letter_code
_entity_poly.pdbx_strand_id
1 'polypeptide(L)'
;MNLNRINADIQTAELNISDTGNPTNDEFLYDVAAYHIQQAIEKELKYILHNVYGADETTKRFRTHNISTLLIQVNEYDSNFISSHQDIVENADEITSWEASTRYGEDLVATKDKIKEAIEYAKNLLEEIKNNN
;
A
#
# COMPACT_ATOMS: atom_id res chain seq x y z
N MET A 1 -0.59 14.94 -1.65
CA MET A 1 0.37 13.98 -1.05
C MET A 1 1.74 14.00 -1.75
N ASN A 2 2.83 13.51 -1.12
CA ASN A 2 4.21 13.58 -1.63
C ASN A 2 4.73 12.20 -2.12
N LEU A 3 5.05 12.08 -3.41
CA LEU A 3 5.55 10.84 -4.03
C LEU A 3 6.88 10.35 -3.44
N ASN A 4 7.71 11.24 -2.87
CA ASN A 4 8.96 10.83 -2.21
C ASN A 4 8.70 10.00 -0.95
N ARG A 5 7.58 10.24 -0.25
CA ARG A 5 7.21 9.42 0.91
C ARG A 5 6.76 8.02 0.50
N ILE A 6 5.97 7.92 -0.58
CA ILE A 6 5.57 6.63 -1.17
C ILE A 6 6.79 5.83 -1.58
N ASN A 7 7.72 6.44 -2.32
CA ASN A 7 8.98 5.78 -2.71
C ASN A 7 9.80 5.34 -1.49
N ALA A 8 9.88 6.16 -0.45
CA ALA A 8 10.60 5.80 0.77
C ALA A 8 9.97 4.61 1.49
N ASP A 9 8.63 4.53 1.54
CA ASP A 9 7.92 3.38 2.10
C ASP A 9 8.20 2.10 1.30
N ILE A 10 8.13 2.16 -0.04
CA ILE A 10 8.47 1.01 -0.91
C ILE A 10 9.93 0.56 -0.70
N GLN A 11 10.89 1.49 -0.71
CA GLN A 11 12.30 1.17 -0.50
C GLN A 11 12.57 0.59 0.90
N THR A 12 11.84 1.07 1.91
CA THR A 12 11.93 0.52 3.28
C THR A 12 11.44 -0.92 3.29
N ALA A 13 10.31 -1.21 2.65
CA ALA A 13 9.80 -2.57 2.55
C ALA A 13 10.78 -3.49 1.80
N GLU A 14 11.29 -3.07 0.63
CA GLU A 14 12.28 -3.82 -0.17
C GLU A 14 13.54 -4.15 0.64
N LEU A 15 14.07 -3.19 1.39
CA LEU A 15 15.25 -3.41 2.24
C LEU A 15 14.97 -4.48 3.29
N ASN A 16 13.85 -4.37 4.01
CA ASN A 16 13.50 -5.25 5.13
C ASN A 16 13.10 -6.68 4.71
N ILE A 17 12.83 -6.93 3.42
CA ILE A 17 12.67 -8.30 2.89
C ILE A 17 13.92 -8.84 2.19
N SER A 18 14.92 -8.00 1.93
CA SER A 18 16.16 -8.40 1.25
C SER A 18 17.11 -9.15 2.17
N ASP A 19 17.98 -9.98 1.62
CA ASP A 19 19.00 -10.70 2.40
C ASP A 19 20.02 -9.75 3.05
N THR A 20 20.14 -8.51 2.56
CA THR A 20 21.01 -7.48 3.16
C THR A 20 20.36 -6.78 4.34
N GLY A 21 19.06 -6.45 4.24
CA GLY A 21 18.34 -5.76 5.31
C GLY A 21 17.74 -6.70 6.36
N ASN A 22 17.49 -7.96 6.01
CA ASN A 22 17.02 -8.99 6.92
C ASN A 22 17.79 -10.32 6.72
N PRO A 23 19.09 -10.37 7.07
CA PRO A 23 19.96 -11.53 6.83
C PRO A 23 19.57 -12.77 7.64
N THR A 24 18.81 -12.59 8.72
CA THR A 24 18.40 -13.67 9.63
C THR A 24 16.97 -14.15 9.41
N ASN A 25 16.23 -13.55 8.47
CA ASN A 25 14.79 -13.76 8.29
C ASN A 25 14.00 -13.50 9.59
N ASP A 26 14.36 -12.43 10.30
CA ASP A 26 13.64 -11.94 11.46
C ASP A 26 12.23 -11.51 11.08
N GLU A 27 11.23 -12.10 11.73
CA GLU A 27 9.80 -11.83 11.50
C GLU A 27 9.44 -10.38 11.80
N PHE A 28 10.10 -9.75 12.78
CA PHE A 28 9.87 -8.34 13.10
C PHE A 28 10.20 -7.42 11.91
N LEU A 29 11.22 -7.76 11.13
CA LEU A 29 11.57 -6.97 9.94
C LEU A 29 10.57 -7.20 8.81
N TYR A 30 9.96 -8.39 8.70
CA TYR A 30 8.84 -8.62 7.79
C TYR A 30 7.60 -7.83 8.20
N ASP A 31 7.33 -7.72 9.50
CA ASP A 31 6.24 -6.88 10.01
C ASP A 31 6.48 -5.39 9.68
N VAL A 32 7.71 -4.90 9.84
CA VAL A 32 8.08 -3.55 9.41
C VAL A 32 7.87 -3.38 7.90
N ALA A 33 8.26 -4.36 7.08
CA ALA A 33 8.06 -4.31 5.65
C ALA A 33 6.58 -4.29 5.26
N ALA A 34 5.76 -5.14 5.88
CA ALA A 34 4.31 -5.23 5.69
C ALA A 34 3.61 -3.91 6.04
N TYR A 35 3.99 -3.31 7.18
CA TYR A 35 3.49 -1.99 7.56
C TYR A 35 3.83 -0.92 6.51
N HIS A 36 5.10 -0.85 6.07
CA HIS A 36 5.49 0.17 5.11
C HIS A 36 4.84 -0.02 3.74
N ILE A 37 4.64 -1.25 3.27
CA ILE A 37 3.98 -1.47 1.98
C ILE A 37 2.48 -1.15 2.03
N GLN A 38 1.78 -1.48 3.13
CA GLN A 38 0.41 -1.02 3.37
C GLN A 38 0.34 0.51 3.29
N GLN A 39 1.29 1.18 3.96
CA GLN A 39 1.38 2.62 4.00
C GLN A 39 1.72 3.27 2.64
N ALA A 40 2.43 2.57 1.75
CA ALA A 40 2.68 3.04 0.39
C ALA A 40 1.39 3.00 -0.44
N ILE A 41 0.71 1.86 -0.48
CA ILE A 41 -0.54 1.66 -1.25
C ILE A 41 -1.63 2.62 -0.78
N GLU A 42 -1.81 2.79 0.54
CA GLU A 42 -2.76 3.76 1.09
C GLU A 42 -2.45 5.18 0.59
N LYS A 43 -1.17 5.56 0.57
CA LYS A 43 -0.77 6.88 0.14
C LYS A 43 -0.91 7.08 -1.38
N GLU A 44 -0.71 6.06 -2.18
CA GLU A 44 -0.93 6.08 -3.63
C GLU A 44 -2.39 6.34 -3.95
N LEU A 45 -3.32 5.59 -3.35
CA LEU A 45 -4.76 5.77 -3.56
C LEU A 45 -5.22 7.16 -3.15
N LYS A 46 -4.75 7.65 -2.00
CA LYS A 46 -5.03 9.02 -1.55
C LYS A 46 -4.37 10.08 -2.44
N TYR A 47 -3.18 9.81 -2.99
CA TYR A 47 -2.56 10.68 -3.99
C TYR A 47 -3.46 10.76 -5.24
N ILE A 48 -3.93 9.63 -5.76
CA ILE A 48 -4.83 9.59 -6.93
C ILE A 48 -6.10 10.41 -6.64
N LEU A 49 -6.77 10.16 -5.53
CA LEU A 49 -7.98 10.91 -5.15
C LEU A 49 -7.74 12.42 -5.11
N HIS A 50 -6.69 12.89 -4.43
CA HIS A 50 -6.49 14.31 -4.20
C HIS A 50 -5.77 15.01 -5.35
N ASN A 51 -4.64 14.46 -5.78
CA ASN A 51 -3.74 15.10 -6.74
C ASN A 51 -4.15 14.86 -8.19
N VAL A 52 -4.76 13.72 -8.52
CA VAL A 52 -5.22 13.41 -9.89
C VAL A 52 -6.67 13.84 -10.08
N TYR A 53 -7.57 13.48 -9.15
CA TYR A 53 -9.00 13.77 -9.29
C TYR A 53 -9.49 15.01 -8.54
N GLY A 54 -8.65 15.65 -7.72
CA GLY A 54 -9.02 16.90 -7.03
C GLY A 54 -10.02 16.71 -5.88
N ALA A 55 -10.12 15.52 -5.30
CA ALA A 55 -11.02 15.24 -4.18
C ALA A 55 -10.57 15.97 -2.90
N ASP A 56 -11.52 16.43 -2.09
CA ASP A 56 -11.27 17.25 -0.89
C ASP A 56 -10.74 16.43 0.30
N GLU A 57 -9.49 16.70 0.71
CA GLU A 57 -8.80 16.03 1.84
C GLU A 57 -9.49 16.25 3.19
N THR A 58 -10.34 17.27 3.34
CA THR A 58 -11.05 17.55 4.60
C THR A 58 -12.21 16.60 4.87
N THR A 59 -12.64 15.86 3.84
CA THR A 59 -13.73 14.90 3.95
C THR A 59 -13.35 13.69 4.80
N LYS A 60 -14.31 13.11 5.53
CA LYS A 60 -14.10 11.87 6.31
C LYS A 60 -13.56 10.72 5.45
N ARG A 61 -13.84 10.75 4.14
CA ARG A 61 -13.42 9.77 3.15
C ARG A 61 -11.90 9.63 3.05
N PHE A 62 -11.16 10.73 3.22
CA PHE A 62 -9.69 10.75 3.23
C PHE A 62 -9.03 10.27 4.53
N ARG A 63 -9.78 10.21 5.63
CA ARG A 63 -9.26 9.84 6.95
C ARG A 63 -9.27 8.34 7.22
N THR A 64 -9.80 7.55 6.29
CA THR A 64 -9.75 6.09 6.39
C THR A 64 -8.34 5.58 6.08
N HIS A 65 -7.95 4.50 6.75
CA HIS A 65 -6.75 3.70 6.45
C HIS A 65 -7.12 2.39 5.72
N ASN A 66 -8.41 2.14 5.52
CA ASN A 66 -8.90 0.93 4.87
C ASN A 66 -8.75 1.04 3.34
N ILE A 67 -7.90 0.18 2.77
CA ILE A 67 -7.57 0.17 1.34
C ILE A 67 -8.81 -0.14 0.51
N SER A 68 -9.64 -1.11 0.91
CA SER A 68 -10.89 -1.46 0.22
C SER A 68 -11.82 -0.25 0.05
N THR A 69 -11.93 0.58 1.09
CA THR A 69 -12.69 1.82 1.08
C THR A 69 -12.09 2.85 0.13
N LEU A 70 -10.75 2.99 0.12
CA LEU A 70 -10.06 3.90 -0.80
C LEU A 70 -10.21 3.46 -2.26
N LEU A 71 -10.13 2.16 -2.55
CA LEU A 71 -10.36 1.61 -3.88
C LEU A 71 -11.76 1.93 -4.40
N ILE A 72 -12.79 1.74 -3.57
CA ILE A 72 -14.17 2.09 -3.92
C ILE A 72 -14.28 3.59 -4.22
N GLN A 73 -13.65 4.45 -3.40
CA GLN A 73 -13.67 5.90 -3.63
C GLN A 73 -12.97 6.29 -4.93
N VAL A 74 -11.81 5.70 -5.24
CA VAL A 74 -11.12 5.93 -6.52
C VAL A 74 -12.03 5.52 -7.68
N ASN A 75 -12.72 4.39 -7.54
CA ASN A 75 -13.64 3.88 -8.55
C ASN A 75 -14.88 4.77 -8.77
N GLU A 76 -15.23 5.65 -7.82
CA GLU A 76 -16.27 6.68 -8.04
C GLU A 76 -15.84 7.73 -9.08
N TYR A 77 -14.52 7.93 -9.28
CA TYR A 77 -13.94 8.85 -10.26
C TYR A 77 -13.50 8.15 -11.55
N ASP A 78 -13.03 6.91 -11.44
CA ASP A 78 -12.68 6.05 -12.58
C ASP A 78 -13.35 4.68 -12.43
N SER A 79 -14.46 4.47 -13.13
CA SER A 79 -15.26 3.26 -13.01
C SER A 79 -14.53 1.98 -13.43
N ASN A 80 -13.38 2.08 -14.11
CA ASN A 80 -12.59 0.93 -14.52
C ASN A 80 -11.50 0.58 -13.50
N PHE A 81 -11.23 1.44 -12.52
CA PHE A 81 -10.08 1.31 -11.64
C PHE A 81 -10.04 -0.02 -10.88
N ILE A 82 -11.18 -0.46 -10.33
CA ILE A 82 -11.25 -1.77 -9.65
C ILE A 82 -10.96 -2.90 -10.63
N SER A 83 -11.54 -2.85 -11.84
CA SER A 83 -11.36 -3.91 -12.83
C SER A 83 -9.93 -4.00 -13.39
N SER A 84 -9.18 -2.89 -13.40
CA SER A 84 -7.78 -2.88 -13.85
C SER A 84 -6.78 -3.20 -12.73
N HIS A 85 -7.21 -3.18 -11.46
CA HIS A 85 -6.36 -3.42 -10.29
C HIS A 85 -6.87 -4.57 -9.42
N GLN A 86 -7.34 -5.66 -10.05
CA GLN A 86 -7.89 -6.82 -9.33
C GLN A 86 -6.92 -7.39 -8.31
N ASP A 87 -5.62 -7.41 -8.62
CA ASP A 87 -4.59 -7.91 -7.70
C ASP A 87 -4.57 -7.16 -6.35
N ILE A 88 -4.74 -5.83 -6.38
CA ILE A 88 -4.82 -5.02 -5.16
C ILE A 88 -6.16 -5.24 -4.47
N VAL A 89 -7.25 -5.33 -5.24
CA VAL A 89 -8.62 -5.51 -4.72
C VAL A 89 -8.74 -6.84 -3.95
N GLU A 90 -8.21 -7.93 -4.50
CA GLU A 90 -8.29 -9.26 -3.89
C GLU A 90 -7.52 -9.35 -2.57
N ASN A 91 -6.45 -8.56 -2.41
CA ASN A 91 -5.60 -8.56 -1.22
C ASN A 91 -5.87 -7.36 -0.28
N ALA A 92 -6.85 -6.50 -0.59
CA ALA A 92 -7.01 -5.20 0.07
C ALA A 92 -7.27 -5.29 1.58
N ASP A 93 -8.08 -6.25 2.01
CA ASP A 93 -8.38 -6.46 3.44
C ASP A 93 -7.19 -7.03 4.21
N GLU A 94 -6.45 -7.97 3.59
CA GLU A 94 -5.21 -8.52 4.16
C GLU A 94 -4.16 -7.42 4.33
N ILE A 95 -3.88 -6.66 3.27
CA ILE A 95 -2.90 -5.56 3.31
C ILE A 95 -3.34 -4.50 4.33
N THR A 96 -4.63 -4.16 4.41
CA THR A 96 -5.15 -3.22 5.42
C THR A 96 -4.85 -3.71 6.84
N SER A 97 -4.98 -5.02 7.08
CA SER A 97 -4.78 -5.61 8.39
C SER A 97 -3.34 -5.48 8.90
N TRP A 98 -2.35 -5.36 7.99
CA TRP A 98 -0.93 -5.22 8.32
C TRP A 98 -0.62 -3.96 9.14
N GLU A 99 -1.47 -2.92 9.08
CA GLU A 99 -1.28 -1.76 9.96
C GLU A 99 -1.44 -2.17 11.44
N ALA A 100 -2.42 -3.02 11.77
CA ALA A 100 -2.75 -3.38 13.15
C ALA A 100 -1.97 -4.62 13.62
N SER A 101 -1.93 -5.67 12.80
CA SER A 101 -1.40 -6.98 13.16
C SER A 101 0.12 -6.96 13.43
N THR A 102 0.88 -6.18 12.66
CA THR A 102 2.34 -5.98 12.84
C THR A 102 2.71 -5.33 14.18
N ARG A 103 1.75 -4.66 14.86
CA ARG A 103 1.99 -3.95 16.13
C ARG A 103 1.68 -4.79 17.37
N TYR A 104 0.91 -5.87 17.24
CA TYR A 104 0.43 -6.64 18.39
C TYR A 104 0.98 -8.07 18.48
N GLY A 105 1.77 -8.52 17.49
CA GLY A 105 2.48 -9.81 17.56
C GLY A 105 1.56 -11.04 17.63
N GLU A 106 0.31 -10.89 17.19
CA GLU A 106 -0.67 -11.96 17.13
C GLU A 106 -0.56 -12.65 15.75
N ASP A 107 0.24 -13.72 15.71
CA ASP A 107 0.44 -14.66 14.58
C ASP A 107 1.02 -14.06 13.28
N LEU A 108 1.72 -14.91 12.50
CA LEU A 108 2.38 -14.59 11.22
C LEU A 108 1.54 -13.64 10.33
N VAL A 109 1.91 -12.36 10.33
CA VAL A 109 1.11 -11.27 9.76
C VAL A 109 1.13 -11.24 8.23
N ALA A 110 2.30 -11.52 7.65
CA ALA A 110 2.49 -11.60 6.21
C ALA A 110 3.71 -12.46 5.91
N THR A 111 3.61 -13.36 4.94
CA THR A 111 4.79 -14.08 4.47
C THR A 111 5.67 -13.15 3.63
N LYS A 112 6.99 -13.43 3.56
CA LYS A 112 7.93 -12.73 2.67
C LYS A 112 7.39 -12.62 1.23
N ASP A 113 6.72 -13.66 0.74
CA ASP A 113 6.20 -13.69 -0.62
C ASP A 113 4.95 -12.83 -0.79
N LYS A 114 4.05 -12.77 0.21
CA LYS A 114 2.93 -11.81 0.22
C LYS A 114 3.39 -10.36 0.24
N ILE A 115 4.44 -10.06 1.01
CA ILE A 115 5.03 -8.72 1.03
C ILE A 115 5.63 -8.37 -0.34
N LYS A 116 6.31 -9.33 -1.01
CA LYS A 116 6.83 -9.12 -2.37
C LYS A 116 5.72 -8.86 -3.39
N GLU A 117 4.62 -9.61 -3.33
CA GLU A 117 3.45 -9.39 -4.19
C GLU A 117 2.93 -7.95 -4.01
N ALA A 118 2.73 -7.52 -2.75
CA ALA A 118 2.29 -6.15 -2.46
C ALA A 118 3.29 -5.07 -2.91
N ILE A 119 4.60 -5.33 -2.81
CA ILE A 119 5.64 -4.43 -3.35
C ILE A 119 5.49 -4.26 -4.86
N GLU A 120 5.26 -5.35 -5.59
CA GLU A 120 5.06 -5.29 -7.04
C GLU A 120 3.81 -4.48 -7.39
N TYR A 121 2.71 -4.66 -6.64
CA TYR A 121 1.49 -3.89 -6.83
C TYR A 121 1.72 -2.38 -6.64
N ALA A 122 2.37 -1.99 -5.54
CA ALA A 122 2.67 -0.59 -5.27
C ALA A 122 3.60 0.02 -6.35
N LYS A 123 4.61 -0.73 -6.79
CA LYS A 123 5.51 -0.26 -7.85
C LYS A 123 4.77 -0.03 -9.17
N ASN A 124 3.90 -0.96 -9.57
CA ASN A 124 3.10 -0.81 -10.78
C ASN A 124 2.18 0.41 -10.68
N LEU A 125 1.45 0.55 -9.56
CA LEU A 125 0.58 1.70 -9.33
C LEU A 125 1.34 3.02 -9.30
N LEU A 126 2.52 3.06 -8.69
CA LEU A 126 3.37 4.25 -8.66
C LEU A 126 3.88 4.65 -10.05
N GLU A 127 4.26 3.70 -10.88
CA GLU A 127 4.66 3.98 -12.26
C GLU A 127 3.48 4.51 -13.09
N GLU A 128 2.27 3.97 -12.91
CA GLU A 128 1.06 4.54 -13.51
C GLU A 128 0.82 5.98 -13.07
N ILE A 129 0.94 6.27 -11.77
CA ILE A 129 0.82 7.63 -11.24
C ILE A 129 1.85 8.56 -11.90
N LYS A 130 3.10 8.12 -12.06
CA LYS A 130 4.15 8.94 -12.70
C LYS A 130 3.91 9.17 -14.19
N ASN A 131 3.35 8.19 -14.89
CA ASN A 131 3.10 8.28 -16.34
C ASN A 131 1.87 9.12 -16.69
N ASN A 132 0.93 9.28 -15.75
CA ASN A 132 -0.30 10.05 -15.91
C ASN A 132 -0.20 11.51 -15.39
N ASN A 133 0.97 11.92 -14.87
CA ASN A 133 1.27 13.30 -14.44
C ASN A 133 2.25 13.98 -15.41
#